data_AF-A0A413RMJ3-F1
#
_entry.id   AF-A0A413RMJ3-F1
#
_cell.length_a   1.000
_cell.length_b   1.000
_cell.length_c   1.000
_cell.angle_alpha   90.00
_cell.angle_beta   90.00
_cell.angle_gamma   90.00
#
_symmetry.space_group_name_H-M   'P 1'
#
loop_
_entity.id
_entity.type
_entity.pdbx_description
1 polymer ?
#
loop_
_entity_poly.entity_id
_entity_poly.type
_entity_poly.pdbx_seq_one_letter_code
_entity_poly.pdbx_strand_id
1 'polypeptide(L)'
;MALLTADEVLNKKFQATKFREGYDQDEVDDFLDEVVNTLRDIQGENDDLKTKLAAAERRIAELSRAGAQQAAPAPKPEPVPEPTPEPVPAPAPVAAAPAPVAAPIVAPVAAPQRGNEPESATGMLALAQKLHDDYVR
;
A
#
# COMPACT_ATOMS: atom_id res chain seq x y z
N MET A 1 -9.57 3.36 -20.93
CA MET A 1 -10.85 2.80 -21.41
C MET A 1 -11.90 3.27 -20.42
N ALA A 2 -12.92 4.00 -20.88
CA ALA A 2 -14.01 4.42 -19.98
C ALA A 2 -14.86 3.18 -19.64
N LEU A 3 -15.19 3.02 -18.36
CA LEU A 3 -16.11 1.98 -17.90
C LEU A 3 -17.53 2.39 -18.26
N LEU A 4 -18.31 1.43 -18.77
CA LEU A 4 -19.72 1.65 -19.07
C LEU A 4 -20.49 2.04 -17.80
N THR A 5 -21.34 3.05 -17.92
CA THR A 5 -22.32 3.40 -16.90
C THR A 5 -23.65 2.68 -17.15
N ALA A 6 -24.47 2.53 -16.11
CA ALA A 6 -25.79 1.93 -16.22
C ALA A 6 -26.67 2.68 -17.25
N ASP A 7 -26.60 4.01 -17.28
CA ASP A 7 -27.37 4.82 -18.23
C ASP A 7 -26.88 4.67 -19.67
N GLU A 8 -25.57 4.45 -19.90
CA GLU A 8 -25.04 4.19 -21.24
C GLU A 8 -25.47 2.83 -21.79
N VAL A 9 -25.62 1.83 -20.93
CA VAL A 9 -26.17 0.51 -21.29
C VAL A 9 -27.64 0.65 -21.67
N LEU A 10 -28.42 1.33 -20.83
CA LEU A 10 -29.86 1.53 -21.05
C LEU A 10 -30.17 2.33 -22.32
N ASN A 11 -29.35 3.32 -22.66
CA ASN A 11 -29.53 4.13 -23.87
C ASN A 11 -28.92 3.49 -25.13
N LYS A 12 -28.29 2.31 -25.02
CA LYS A 12 -27.63 1.66 -26.15
C LYS A 12 -28.66 1.10 -27.13
N LYS A 13 -28.54 1.47 -28.41
CA LYS A 13 -29.35 0.87 -29.50
C LYS A 13 -28.50 -0.01 -30.39
N PHE A 14 -28.89 -1.27 -30.49
CA PHE A 14 -28.28 -2.23 -31.40
C PHE A 14 -28.93 -2.19 -32.79
N GLN A 15 -28.18 -2.59 -33.81
CA GLN A 15 -28.69 -2.67 -35.19
C GLN A 15 -29.42 -4.01 -35.39
N ALA A 16 -30.64 -3.98 -35.92
CA ALA A 16 -31.43 -5.19 -36.16
C ALA A 16 -30.87 -6.02 -37.32
N THR A 17 -30.63 -7.32 -37.10
CA THR A 17 -30.06 -8.25 -38.10
C THR A 17 -31.15 -9.16 -38.69
N LYS A 18 -31.92 -8.66 -39.66
CA LYS A 18 -33.06 -9.39 -40.24
C LYS A 18 -32.71 -10.55 -41.20
N PHE A 19 -31.48 -10.57 -41.74
CA PHE A 19 -31.04 -11.52 -42.78
C PHE A 19 -29.87 -12.41 -42.34
N ARG A 20 -29.54 -12.42 -41.05
CA ARG A 20 -28.44 -13.21 -40.48
C ARG A 20 -28.93 -13.83 -39.18
N GLU A 21 -28.30 -14.92 -38.76
CA GLU A 21 -28.42 -15.40 -37.38
C GLU A 21 -28.05 -14.25 -36.44
N GLY A 22 -28.93 -13.97 -35.49
CA GLY A 22 -28.81 -12.89 -34.53
C GLY A 22 -29.47 -13.28 -33.22
N TYR A 23 -29.15 -12.52 -32.18
CA TYR A 23 -29.78 -12.69 -30.87
C TYR A 23 -31.26 -12.26 -30.93
N ASP A 24 -32.09 -12.88 -30.10
CA ASP A 24 -33.45 -12.43 -29.89
C ASP A 24 -33.42 -11.07 -29.18
N GLN A 25 -34.20 -10.12 -29.68
CA GLN A 25 -34.18 -8.77 -29.12
C GLN A 25 -34.71 -8.76 -27.69
N ASP A 26 -35.76 -9.51 -27.41
CA ASP A 26 -36.39 -9.52 -26.09
C ASP A 26 -35.43 -10.17 -25.06
N GLU A 27 -34.70 -11.23 -25.45
CA GLU A 27 -33.67 -11.86 -24.61
C GLU A 27 -32.48 -10.92 -24.34
N VAL A 28 -32.05 -10.17 -25.36
CA VAL A 28 -31.01 -9.15 -25.19
C VAL A 28 -31.49 -8.04 -24.26
N ASP A 29 -32.72 -7.56 -24.43
CA ASP A 29 -33.30 -6.51 -23.59
C ASP A 29 -33.40 -6.98 -22.12
N ASP A 30 -33.87 -8.21 -21.87
CA ASP A 30 -33.92 -8.82 -20.52
C ASP A 30 -32.52 -8.92 -19.87
N PHE A 31 -31.51 -9.35 -20.63
CA PHE A 31 -30.13 -9.43 -20.13
C PHE A 31 -29.54 -8.05 -19.83
N LEU A 32 -29.83 -7.05 -20.67
CA LEU A 32 -29.37 -5.68 -20.44
C LEU A 32 -29.99 -5.07 -19.18
N ASP A 33 -31.25 -5.40 -18.86
CA ASP A 33 -31.87 -5.00 -17.60
C ASP A 33 -31.14 -5.60 -16.37
N GLU A 34 -30.73 -6.87 -16.43
CA GLU A 34 -29.93 -7.51 -15.37
C GLU A 34 -28.55 -6.82 -15.21
N VAL A 35 -27.89 -6.52 -16.32
CA VAL A 35 -26.61 -5.80 -16.33
C VAL A 35 -26.75 -4.40 -15.75
N VAL A 36 -27.81 -3.66 -16.11
CA VAL A 36 -28.08 -2.31 -15.59
C VAL A 36 -28.30 -2.33 -14.08
N ASN A 37 -29.09 -3.29 -13.58
CA ASN A 37 -29.33 -3.45 -12.14
C ASN A 37 -28.02 -3.73 -11.41
N THR A 38 -27.23 -4.69 -11.88
CA THR A 38 -25.94 -5.03 -11.29
C THR A 38 -24.96 -3.85 -11.30
N LEU A 39 -24.91 -3.08 -12.40
CA LEU A 39 -24.06 -1.90 -12.48
C LEU A 39 -24.48 -0.82 -11.48
N ARG A 40 -25.78 -0.59 -11.29
CA ARG A 40 -26.29 0.35 -10.29
C ARG A 40 -25.95 -0.08 -8.88
N ASP A 41 -26.09 -1.37 -8.58
CA ASP A 41 -25.75 -1.93 -7.28
C ASP A 41 -24.25 -1.77 -6.98
N ILE A 42 -23.38 -2.17 -7.92
CA ILE A 42 -21.93 -2.02 -7.77
C ILE A 42 -21.52 -0.55 -7.61
N GLN A 43 -22.14 0.36 -8.37
CA GLN A 43 -21.85 1.79 -8.27
C GLN A 43 -22.27 2.34 -6.90
N GLY A 44 -23.48 1.99 -6.43
CA GLY A 44 -23.96 2.34 -5.10
C GLY A 44 -23.05 1.82 -3.99
N GLU A 45 -22.67 0.54 -4.04
CA GLU A 45 -21.71 -0.04 -3.09
C GLU A 45 -20.36 0.67 -3.13
N ASN A 46 -19.86 1.03 -4.32
CA ASN A 46 -18.61 1.77 -4.46
C ASN A 46 -18.68 3.14 -3.79
N ASP A 47 -19.78 3.86 -3.99
CA ASP A 47 -19.96 5.20 -3.45
C ASP A 47 -20.17 5.17 -1.92
N ASP A 48 -20.87 4.15 -1.42
CA ASP A 48 -20.97 3.87 0.01
C ASP A 48 -19.61 3.54 0.63
N LEU A 49 -18.81 2.69 -0.02
CA LEU A 49 -17.46 2.34 0.44
C LEU A 49 -16.54 3.56 0.44
N LYS A 50 -16.56 4.38 -0.61
CA LYS A 50 -15.80 5.63 -0.67
C LYS A 50 -16.21 6.60 0.44
N THR A 51 -17.51 6.70 0.73
CA THR A 51 -18.01 7.54 1.82
C THR A 51 -17.52 7.04 3.18
N LYS A 52 -17.58 5.73 3.43
CA LYS A 52 -17.04 5.11 4.65
C LYS A 52 -15.54 5.30 4.79
N LEU A 53 -14.80 5.17 3.69
CA LEU A 53 -13.35 5.38 3.64
C LEU A 53 -13.02 6.84 3.99
N ALA A 54 -13.67 7.81 3.35
CA ALA A 54 -13.48 9.22 3.65
C ALA A 54 -13.83 9.57 5.11
N ALA A 55 -14.87 8.96 5.68
CA ALA A 55 -15.22 9.13 7.09
C ALA A 55 -14.16 8.53 8.04
N ALA A 56 -13.65 7.34 7.71
CA ALA A 56 -12.58 6.69 8.47
C ALA A 56 -11.27 7.51 8.42
N GLU A 57 -10.89 8.02 7.24
CA GLU A 57 -9.73 8.90 7.07
C GLU A 57 -9.84 10.18 7.90
N ARG A 58 -11.02 10.81 7.93
CA ARG A 58 -11.27 11.97 8.82
C ARG A 58 -11.07 11.61 10.28
N ARG A 59 -11.58 10.45 10.71
CA ARG A 59 -11.44 10.00 12.10
C ARG A 59 -9.98 9.73 12.47
N ILE A 60 -9.22 9.13 11.56
CA ILE A 60 -7.78 8.91 11.73
C ILE A 60 -7.04 10.25 11.82
N ALA A 61 -7.38 11.23 10.99
CA ALA A 61 -6.78 12.57 11.03
C ALA A 61 -7.09 13.33 12.34
N GLU A 62 -8.31 13.19 12.88
CA GLU A 62 -8.67 13.74 14.19
C GLU A 62 -7.87 13.11 15.32
N LEU A 63 -7.77 11.77 15.33
CA LEU A 63 -7.02 11.02 16.35
C LEU A 63 -5.52 11.30 16.26
N SER A 64 -4.95 11.39 15.06
CA SER A 64 -3.54 11.72 14.88
C SER A 64 -3.23 13.15 15.31
N ARG A 65 -4.13 14.11 15.04
CA ARG A 65 -4.02 15.49 15.55
C ARG A 65 -4.12 15.54 17.07
N ALA A 66 -5.06 14.81 17.67
CA ALA A 66 -5.20 14.73 19.13
C ALA A 66 -3.96 14.08 19.79
N GLY A 67 -3.41 13.02 19.18
CA GLY A 67 -2.17 12.38 19.63
C GLY A 67 -0.95 13.30 19.49
N ALA A 68 -0.84 14.06 18.40
CA ALA A 68 0.22 15.05 18.22
C ALA A 68 0.12 16.23 19.21
N GLN A 69 -1.11 16.61 19.59
CA GLN A 69 -1.36 17.63 20.62
C GLN A 69 -1.09 17.12 22.03
N GLN A 70 -1.24 15.81 22.29
CA GLN A 70 -0.83 15.16 23.55
C GLN A 70 0.68 14.89 23.62
N ALA A 71 1.36 14.77 22.46
CA ALA A 71 2.81 14.65 22.36
C ALA A 71 3.54 16.01 22.36
N ALA A 72 2.83 17.13 22.53
CA ALA A 72 3.47 18.42 22.74
C ALA A 72 4.34 18.34 24.01
N PRO A 73 5.67 18.50 23.90
CA PRO A 73 6.55 18.37 25.05
C PRO A 73 6.21 19.45 26.07
N ALA A 74 6.01 19.06 27.32
CA ALA A 74 6.06 19.97 28.45
C ALA A 74 7.34 20.84 28.33
N PRO A 75 7.30 22.13 28.72
CA PRO A 75 8.45 23.03 28.59
C PRO A 75 9.66 22.38 29.25
N LYS A 76 10.66 22.06 28.42
CA LYS A 76 11.93 21.50 28.85
C LYS A 76 12.58 22.54 29.79
N PRO A 77 12.95 22.19 31.04
CA PRO A 77 13.72 23.08 31.88
C PRO A 77 14.98 23.50 31.14
N GLU A 78 15.26 24.80 31.13
CA GLU A 78 16.46 25.37 30.52
C GLU A 78 17.70 24.63 31.06
N PRO A 79 18.60 24.15 30.17
CA PRO A 79 19.82 23.51 30.61
C PRO A 79 20.73 24.59 31.23
N VAL A 80 20.99 24.46 32.53
CA VAL A 80 22.11 25.14 33.18
C VAL A 80 23.39 24.72 32.43
N PRO A 81 24.25 25.66 32.00
CA PRO A 81 25.40 25.35 31.17
C PRO A 81 26.42 24.53 31.97
N GLU A 82 26.58 23.25 31.63
CA GLU A 82 27.74 22.45 32.05
C GLU A 82 28.97 22.84 31.22
N PRO A 83 30.15 22.95 31.85
CA PRO A 83 31.35 23.50 31.25
C PRO A 83 31.94 22.59 30.16
N THR A 84 32.35 23.23 29.08
CA THR A 84 33.05 22.67 27.91
C THR A 84 34.30 21.88 28.33
N PRO A 85 34.40 20.57 28.00
CA PRO A 85 35.68 19.88 28.00
C PRO A 85 36.45 20.22 26.71
N GLU A 86 37.67 20.70 26.88
CA GLU A 86 38.64 20.99 25.81
C GLU A 86 39.06 19.71 25.03
N PRO A 87 39.43 19.85 23.74
CA PRO A 87 39.64 18.73 22.84
C PRO A 87 40.99 18.06 23.06
N VAL A 88 40.98 16.74 23.29
CA VAL A 88 42.21 15.93 23.30
C VAL A 88 42.43 15.37 21.88
N PRO A 89 43.62 15.54 21.28
CA PRO A 89 43.86 15.33 19.85
C PRO A 89 43.93 13.84 19.46
N ALA A 90 43.47 13.57 18.24
CA ALA A 90 43.58 12.29 17.56
C ALA A 90 45.03 11.98 17.12
N PRO A 91 45.45 10.70 17.18
CA PRO A 91 46.49 10.20 16.30
C PRO A 91 45.95 9.05 15.42
N ALA A 92 45.90 9.30 14.11
CA ALA A 92 46.26 8.32 13.08
C ALA A 92 47.64 8.76 12.54
N PRO A 93 48.48 7.95 11.86
CA PRO A 93 48.19 6.67 11.19
C PRO A 93 49.30 5.60 11.40
N VAL A 94 49.05 4.35 10.99
CA VAL A 94 50.13 3.45 10.56
C VAL A 94 49.66 2.61 9.39
N ALA A 95 50.33 2.85 8.26
CA ALA A 95 50.25 2.07 7.03
C ALA A 95 51.20 0.87 7.10
N ALA A 96 50.80 -0.27 6.52
CA ALA A 96 51.65 -1.12 5.67
C ALA A 96 50.93 -2.45 5.36
N ALA A 97 50.64 -2.67 4.07
CA ALA A 97 50.44 -3.99 3.48
C ALA A 97 51.82 -4.71 3.36
N PRO A 98 51.88 -6.05 3.21
CA PRO A 98 51.74 -6.64 1.87
C PRO A 98 51.02 -8.02 1.80
N ALA A 99 50.53 -8.35 0.60
CA ALA A 99 50.13 -9.69 0.10
C ALA A 99 51.38 -10.52 -0.30
N PRO A 100 51.35 -11.78 -0.85
CA PRO A 100 50.28 -12.64 -1.41
C PRO A 100 50.32 -14.11 -0.86
N VAL A 101 49.56 -15.15 -1.23
CA VAL A 101 49.33 -15.86 -2.52
C VAL A 101 48.28 -16.98 -2.36
N ALA A 102 47.69 -17.40 -3.50
CA ALA A 102 47.13 -18.71 -3.87
C ALA A 102 45.58 -18.92 -3.90
N ALA A 103 45.06 -19.00 -5.13
CA ALA A 103 43.71 -19.45 -5.56
C ALA A 103 43.61 -21.02 -5.53
N PRO A 104 42.49 -21.72 -5.84
CA PRO A 104 41.58 -21.49 -6.99
C PRO A 104 40.04 -21.67 -6.77
N ILE A 105 39.28 -20.83 -7.49
CA ILE A 105 38.10 -21.08 -8.36
C ILE A 105 37.12 -22.23 -8.00
N VAL A 106 35.84 -21.90 -7.72
CA VAL A 106 34.66 -22.48 -8.40
C VAL A 106 33.48 -21.47 -8.38
N ALA A 107 32.93 -21.14 -9.55
CA ALA A 107 31.66 -20.42 -9.71
C ALA A 107 30.46 -21.38 -9.49
N PRO A 108 29.24 -20.85 -9.28
CA PRO A 108 28.34 -20.87 -10.43
C PRO A 108 27.55 -19.56 -10.62
N VAL A 109 27.29 -19.27 -11.89
CA VAL A 109 26.37 -18.25 -12.37
C VAL A 109 24.93 -18.73 -12.18
N ALA A 110 24.07 -17.91 -11.57
CA ALA A 110 22.63 -17.89 -11.81
C ALA A 110 22.03 -16.52 -11.42
N ALA A 111 21.46 -15.81 -12.38
CA ALA A 111 20.50 -14.71 -12.22
C ALA A 111 19.17 -15.16 -12.90
N PRO A 112 17.98 -14.57 -12.65
CA PRO A 112 17.70 -13.30 -11.97
C PRO A 112 16.66 -13.39 -10.82
N GLN A 113 16.58 -12.30 -10.06
CA GLN A 113 15.57 -12.05 -9.03
C GLN A 113 14.14 -12.13 -9.58
N ARG A 114 13.30 -12.96 -8.96
CA ARG A 114 11.84 -12.90 -9.03
C ARG A 114 11.28 -12.90 -7.60
N GLY A 115 10.60 -11.83 -7.22
CA GLY A 115 9.61 -11.78 -6.13
C GLY A 115 10.14 -11.81 -4.70
N ASN A 116 10.48 -10.65 -4.15
CA ASN A 116 10.65 -10.43 -2.70
C ASN A 116 9.27 -10.39 -2.00
N GLU A 117 8.54 -11.49 -1.99
CA GLU A 117 7.22 -11.59 -1.31
C GLU A 117 7.13 -12.57 -0.13
N PRO A 118 7.97 -13.61 0.05
CA PRO A 118 7.83 -14.48 1.23
C PRO A 118 8.50 -13.91 2.49
N GLU A 119 9.61 -13.18 2.36
CA GLU A 119 10.31 -12.58 3.53
C GLU A 119 9.52 -11.41 4.12
N SER A 120 8.86 -10.61 3.27
CA SER A 120 8.05 -9.47 3.72
C SER A 120 6.75 -9.92 4.40
N ALA A 121 6.08 -10.95 3.87
CA ALA A 121 4.90 -11.54 4.50
C ALA A 121 5.24 -12.18 5.87
N THR A 122 6.37 -12.86 5.96
CA THR A 122 6.84 -13.47 7.22
C THR A 122 7.21 -12.40 8.25
N GLY A 123 7.86 -11.31 7.82
CA GLY A 123 8.18 -10.17 8.69
C GLY A 123 6.94 -9.42 9.21
N MET A 124 5.89 -9.31 8.38
CA MET A 124 4.64 -8.64 8.77
C MET A 124 3.84 -9.46 9.80
N LEU A 125 3.84 -10.79 9.68
CA LEU A 125 3.21 -11.69 10.65
C LEU A 125 3.90 -11.65 12.02
N ALA A 126 5.24 -11.61 12.05
CA ALA A 126 6.00 -11.51 13.30
C ALA A 126 5.77 -10.17 14.02
N LEU A 127 5.64 -9.07 13.27
CA LEU A 127 5.31 -7.76 13.84
C LEU A 127 3.89 -7.73 14.43
N ALA A 128 2.93 -8.37 13.75
CA ALA A 128 1.55 -8.47 14.23
C ALA A 128 1.43 -9.30 15.53
N GLN A 129 2.18 -10.40 15.66
CA GLN A 129 2.20 -11.19 16.90
C GLN A 129 2.78 -10.40 18.07
N LYS A 130 3.90 -9.70 17.85
CA LYS A 130 4.53 -8.87 18.89
C LYS A 130 3.59 -7.77 19.40
N LEU A 131 2.88 -7.10 18.49
CA LEU A 131 1.89 -6.09 18.88
C LEU A 131 0.71 -6.69 19.64
N HIS A 132 0.32 -7.93 19.35
CA HIS A 132 -0.75 -8.59 20.07
C HIS A 132 -0.34 -8.91 21.52
N ASP A 133 0.87 -9.44 21.71
CA ASP A 133 1.41 -9.77 23.04
C ASP A 133 1.63 -8.51 23.92
N ASP A 134 1.99 -7.37 23.31
CA ASP A 134 2.22 -6.12 24.04
C ASP A 134 0.91 -5.48 24.57
N TYR A 135 -0.23 -5.72 23.92
CA TYR A 135 -1.53 -5.11 24.26
C TYR A 135 -2.52 -6.07 24.93
N VAL A 136 -2.24 -7.37 24.94
CA VAL A 136 -3.03 -8.40 25.63
C VAL A 136 -2.24 -8.88 26.84
N ARG A 137 -2.35 -8.15 27.96
CA ARG A 137 -1.84 -8.57 29.27
C ARG A 137 -2.92 -8.41 30.34
#